data_AF-A0A3D5S639-F1
#
_entry.id   AF-A0A3D5S639-F1
#
_cell.length_a   1.000
_cell.length_b   1.000
_cell.length_c   1.000
_cell.angle_alpha   90.00
_cell.angle_beta   90.00
_cell.angle_gamma   90.00
#
_symmetry.space_group_name_H-M   'P 1'
#
loop_
_entity.id
_entity.type
_entity.pdbx_description
1 polymer ?
#
loop_
_entity_poly.entity_id
_entity_poly.type
_entity_poly.pdbx_seq_one_letter_code
_entity_poly.pdbx_strand_id
1 'polypeptide(L)'
;MVFGLSYLDIAVLVVYFGGIVYIGIKSSLAIHEEEDYFLGGRKFGKLFSTFASFGQATSADGPAGVATTTFSNGASGIWSSLLMLFATPIFWITAPWLRRLRMVTMGDFYEARYGSKRMAATYALVGTIGMMGLLSVGYKAVSTTAMAMTPRPIEELSSEELVEKQQSDRMFYLESQDFDYLSSAEKSELTELRKLQPRSLFSYLSEQTLVWSICIIVIIYTALGGLEAAFYTDLL
;
A
#
# COMPACT_ATOMS: atom_id res chain seq x y z
N MET A 1 -2.81 24.89 -13.27
CA MET A 1 -2.57 23.45 -13.00
C MET A 1 -1.08 23.25 -12.97
N VAL A 2 -0.56 22.47 -12.03
CA VAL A 2 0.86 22.14 -11.94
C VAL A 2 0.94 20.61 -11.88
N PHE A 3 1.70 19.98 -12.79
CA PHE A 3 1.77 18.51 -12.95
C PHE A 3 0.40 17.83 -13.17
N GLY A 4 -0.52 18.49 -13.87
CA GLY A 4 -1.87 17.97 -14.11
C GLY A 4 -2.84 18.09 -12.93
N LEU A 5 -2.39 18.62 -11.78
CA LEU A 5 -3.23 18.82 -10.59
C LEU A 5 -3.73 20.26 -10.49
N SER A 6 -4.93 20.44 -9.92
CA SER A 6 -5.45 21.74 -9.54
C SER A 6 -4.65 22.32 -8.37
N TYR A 7 -4.62 23.64 -8.24
CA TYR A 7 -4.00 24.30 -7.09
C TYR A 7 -4.68 23.90 -5.77
N LEU A 8 -5.99 23.59 -5.81
CA LEU A 8 -6.73 23.08 -4.65
C LEU A 8 -6.26 21.68 -4.25
N ASP A 9 -6.01 20.79 -5.21
CA ASP A 9 -5.54 19.42 -4.92
C ASP A 9 -4.18 19.46 -4.23
N ILE A 10 -3.27 20.33 -4.70
CA ILE A 10 -1.96 20.53 -4.10
C ILE A 10 -2.08 21.08 -2.68
N ALA A 11 -2.98 22.05 -2.45
CA ALA A 11 -3.21 22.59 -1.11
C ALA A 11 -3.70 21.51 -0.14
N VAL A 12 -4.65 20.67 -0.56
CA VAL A 12 -5.16 19.56 0.26
C VAL A 12 -4.05 18.56 0.59
N LEU A 13 -3.23 18.19 -0.40
CA LEU A 13 -2.08 17.28 -0.19
C LEU A 13 -1.07 17.86 0.81
N VAL A 14 -0.73 19.15 0.68
CA VAL A 14 0.20 19.82 1.61
C VAL A 14 -0.36 19.86 3.02
N VAL A 15 -1.65 20.17 3.20
CA VAL A 15 -2.29 20.16 4.52
C VAL A 15 -2.30 18.74 5.10
N TYR A 16 -2.60 17.73 4.29
CA TYR A 16 -2.64 16.33 4.72
C TYR A 16 -1.26 15.83 5.18
N PHE A 17 -0.24 15.94 4.33
CA PHE A 17 1.12 15.52 4.69
C PHE A 17 1.71 16.36 5.82
N GLY A 18 1.43 17.67 5.84
CA GLY A 18 1.81 18.55 6.94
C GLY A 18 1.19 18.13 8.27
N GLY A 19 -0.08 17.73 8.27
CA GLY A 19 -0.79 17.20 9.43
C GLY A 19 -0.17 15.90 9.95
N ILE A 20 0.14 14.96 9.06
CA ILE A 20 0.81 13.69 9.43
C ILE A 20 2.18 13.94 10.04
N VAL A 21 3.00 14.77 9.41
CA VAL A 21 4.34 15.11 9.92
C VAL A 21 4.25 15.83 11.27
N TYR A 22 3.29 16.75 11.43
CA TYR A 22 3.04 17.43 12.70
C TYR A 22 2.68 16.45 13.82
N ILE A 23 1.79 15.49 13.54
CA ILE A 23 1.43 14.43 14.50
C ILE A 23 2.66 13.59 14.85
N GLY A 24 3.45 13.18 13.86
CA GLY A 24 4.69 12.44 14.07
C GLY A 24 5.68 13.16 14.98
N ILE A 25 5.94 14.45 14.74
CA ILE A 25 6.83 15.28 15.56
C ILE A 25 6.26 15.50 16.96
N LYS A 26 4.95 15.77 17.08
CA LYS A 26 4.35 15.97 18.40
C LYS A 26 4.43 14.70 19.25
N SER A 27 4.14 13.54 18.67
CA SER A 27 4.24 12.25 19.35
C SER A 27 5.69 11.92 19.70
N SER A 28 6.67 12.25 18.84
CA SER A 28 8.09 11.98 19.13
C SER A 28 8.59 12.70 20.38
N LEU A 29 8.13 13.92 20.60
CA LEU A 29 8.44 14.71 21.80
C LEU A 29 7.80 14.15 23.07
N ALA A 30 6.80 13.28 22.97
CA ALA A 30 6.15 12.64 24.10
C ALA A 30 6.82 11.33 24.54
N ILE A 31 7.68 10.74 23.69
CA ILE A 31 8.31 9.43 23.93
C ILE A 31 9.53 9.60 24.84
N HIS A 32 9.48 8.99 26.03
CA HIS A 32 10.59 9.01 26.98
C HIS A 32 11.14 7.60 27.27
N GLU A 33 10.33 6.56 27.10
CA GLU A 33 10.69 5.17 27.37
C GLU A 33 10.43 4.25 26.16
N GLU A 34 11.08 3.08 26.12
CA GLU A 34 10.87 2.08 25.07
C GLU A 34 9.42 1.54 25.04
N GLU A 35 8.78 1.44 26.20
CA GLU A 35 7.36 1.06 26.30
C GLU A 35 6.45 2.14 25.69
N ASP A 36 6.82 3.42 25.77
CA ASP A 36 6.08 4.50 25.09
C ASP A 36 6.26 4.38 23.57
N TYR A 37 7.46 4.05 23.09
CA TYR A 37 7.72 3.88 21.65
C TYR A 37 6.97 2.69 21.05
N PHE A 38 7.04 1.51 21.69
CA PHE A 38 6.49 0.26 21.13
C PHE A 38 5.05 -0.04 21.54
N LEU A 39 4.59 0.44 22.70
CA LEU A 39 3.26 0.15 23.24
C LEU A 39 2.40 1.41 23.45
N GLY A 40 2.93 2.61 23.16
CA GLY A 40 2.23 3.88 23.37
C GLY A 40 1.79 4.10 24.82
N GLY A 41 2.60 3.61 25.76
CA GLY A 41 2.32 3.65 27.19
C GLY A 41 1.08 2.86 27.62
N ARG A 42 0.49 2.06 26.72
CA ARG A 42 -0.77 1.31 26.92
C ARG A 42 -1.97 2.19 27.30
N LYS A 43 -1.92 3.48 26.95
CA LYS A 43 -2.94 4.48 27.33
C LYS A 43 -4.12 4.53 26.37
N PHE A 44 -4.01 3.88 25.20
CA PHE A 44 -5.05 3.94 24.16
C PHE A 44 -6.35 3.28 24.60
N GLY A 45 -7.45 4.06 24.52
CA GLY A 45 -8.80 3.58 24.74
C GLY A 45 -9.29 2.66 23.62
N LYS A 46 -10.51 2.14 23.79
CA LYS A 46 -11.14 1.21 22.82
C LYS A 46 -11.26 1.83 21.42
N LEU A 47 -11.58 3.12 21.33
CA LEU A 47 -11.79 3.81 20.06
C LEU A 47 -10.52 3.85 19.21
N PHE A 48 -9.42 4.38 19.76
CA PHE A 48 -8.11 4.38 19.10
C PHE A 48 -7.66 2.98 18.72
N SER A 49 -7.84 1.99 19.61
CA SER A 49 -7.49 0.61 19.30
C SER A 49 -8.32 0.01 18.16
N THR A 50 -9.60 0.37 18.03
CA THR A 50 -10.45 -0.13 16.94
C THR A 50 -10.05 0.49 15.60
N PHE A 51 -9.83 1.81 15.56
CA PHE A 51 -9.38 2.48 14.34
C PHE A 51 -7.97 2.05 13.93
N ALA A 52 -7.04 1.88 14.87
CA ALA A 52 -5.72 1.32 14.56
C ALA A 52 -5.81 -0.11 13.99
N SER A 53 -6.65 -0.98 14.57
CA SER A 53 -6.86 -2.32 13.99
C SER A 53 -7.54 -2.25 12.62
N PHE A 54 -8.41 -1.28 12.38
CA PHE A 54 -9.06 -1.07 11.09
C PHE A 54 -8.09 -0.52 10.03
N GLY A 55 -7.25 0.45 10.39
CA GLY A 55 -6.18 1.01 9.56
C GLY A 55 -5.15 -0.04 9.17
N GLN A 56 -4.70 -0.86 10.13
CA GLN A 56 -3.83 -2.01 9.86
C GLN A 56 -4.47 -3.04 8.93
N ALA A 57 -5.79 -3.24 9.01
CA ALA A 57 -6.52 -4.15 8.14
C ALA A 57 -6.82 -3.55 6.75
N THR A 58 -6.70 -2.22 6.59
CA THR A 58 -7.10 -1.48 5.40
C THR A 58 -5.90 -0.71 4.85
N SER A 59 -5.03 -1.41 4.14
CA SER A 59 -3.87 -0.84 3.46
C SER A 59 -4.19 -0.45 2.01
N ALA A 60 -3.35 0.39 1.41
CA ALA A 60 -3.56 0.90 0.05
C ALA A 60 -3.56 -0.19 -1.04
N ASP A 61 -2.90 -1.33 -0.80
CA ASP A 61 -2.91 -2.47 -1.71
C ASP A 61 -4.25 -3.22 -1.74
N GLY A 62 -5.03 -3.18 -0.65
CA GLY A 62 -6.32 -3.86 -0.58
C GLY A 62 -7.28 -3.40 -1.68
N PRO A 63 -7.68 -2.11 -1.72
CA PRO A 63 -8.56 -1.59 -2.75
C PRO A 63 -8.01 -1.75 -4.17
N ALA A 64 -6.70 -1.53 -4.38
CA ALA A 64 -6.06 -1.68 -5.68
C ALA A 64 -6.09 -3.15 -6.17
N GLY A 65 -5.83 -4.10 -5.28
CA GLY A 65 -5.90 -5.53 -5.58
C GLY A 65 -7.32 -5.99 -5.88
N VAL A 66 -8.31 -5.49 -5.14
CA VAL A 66 -9.72 -5.80 -5.37
C VAL A 66 -10.19 -5.23 -6.71
N ALA A 67 -9.85 -3.97 -7.01
CA ALA A 67 -10.16 -3.36 -8.30
C ALA A 67 -9.56 -4.16 -9.46
N THR A 68 -8.30 -4.61 -9.33
CA THR A 68 -7.62 -5.41 -10.34
C THR A 68 -8.28 -6.79 -10.52
N THR A 69 -8.58 -7.49 -9.41
CA THR A 69 -9.20 -8.81 -9.49
C THR A 69 -10.65 -8.76 -9.98
N THR A 70 -11.39 -7.70 -9.67
CA THR A 70 -12.73 -7.46 -10.22
C THR A 70 -12.68 -7.10 -11.70
N PHE A 71 -11.66 -6.36 -12.15
CA PHE A 71 -11.47 -6.08 -13.57
C PHE A 71 -11.19 -7.37 -14.36
N SER A 72 -10.31 -8.23 -13.87
CA SER A 72 -9.93 -9.47 -14.57
C SER A 72 -10.96 -10.60 -14.45
N ASN A 73 -11.58 -10.77 -13.28
CA ASN A 73 -12.47 -11.90 -12.98
C ASN A 73 -13.96 -11.51 -12.92
N GLY A 74 -14.29 -10.27 -13.26
CA GLY A 74 -15.64 -9.71 -13.14
C GLY A 74 -16.12 -9.65 -11.68
N ALA A 75 -17.44 -9.79 -11.47
CA ALA A 75 -18.04 -9.70 -10.14
C ALA A 75 -17.48 -10.72 -9.12
N SER A 76 -16.91 -11.83 -9.58
CA SER A 76 -16.28 -12.84 -8.71
C SER A 76 -15.04 -12.32 -7.97
N GLY A 77 -14.40 -11.25 -8.48
CA GLY A 77 -13.24 -10.62 -7.83
C GLY A 77 -13.51 -10.07 -6.44
N ILE A 78 -14.78 -9.80 -6.08
CA ILE A 78 -15.17 -9.34 -4.74
C ILE A 78 -14.78 -10.33 -3.63
N TRP A 79 -14.60 -11.61 -3.98
CA TRP A 79 -14.14 -12.61 -3.02
C TRP A 79 -12.77 -12.27 -2.42
N SER A 80 -11.90 -11.57 -3.14
CA SER A 80 -10.58 -11.16 -2.64
C SER A 80 -10.68 -10.28 -1.37
N SER A 81 -11.69 -9.40 -1.28
CA SER A 81 -11.96 -8.61 -0.07
C SER A 81 -12.63 -9.43 1.03
N LEU A 82 -13.57 -10.29 0.65
CA LEU A 82 -14.41 -11.03 1.60
C LEU A 82 -13.63 -12.11 2.37
N LEU A 83 -12.42 -12.47 1.95
CA LEU A 83 -11.53 -13.36 2.72
C LEU A 83 -11.27 -12.83 4.14
N MET A 84 -11.16 -11.50 4.30
CA MET A 84 -10.95 -10.88 5.62
C MET A 84 -12.12 -11.19 6.57
N LEU A 85 -13.35 -11.33 6.06
CA LEU A 85 -14.54 -11.64 6.85
C LEU A 85 -14.36 -12.91 7.68
N PHE A 86 -13.76 -13.95 7.11
CA PHE A 86 -13.49 -15.20 7.82
C PHE A 86 -12.33 -15.10 8.82
N ALA A 87 -11.40 -14.16 8.62
CA ALA A 87 -10.32 -13.91 9.58
C ALA A 87 -10.79 -13.08 10.79
N THR A 88 -11.83 -12.25 10.65
CA THR A 88 -12.30 -11.35 11.73
C THR A 88 -12.60 -12.03 13.08
N PRO A 89 -13.23 -13.21 13.17
CA PRO A 89 -13.49 -13.86 14.45
C PRO A 89 -12.20 -14.28 15.16
N ILE A 90 -11.15 -14.61 14.39
CA ILE A 90 -9.84 -14.96 14.95
C ILE A 90 -9.21 -13.74 15.61
N PHE A 91 -9.34 -12.54 15.01
CA PHE A 91 -8.83 -11.30 15.59
C PHE A 91 -9.49 -10.95 16.94
N TRP A 92 -10.77 -11.28 17.12
CA TRP A 92 -11.45 -11.07 18.41
C TRP A 92 -10.92 -11.97 19.53
N ILE A 93 -10.39 -13.16 19.19
CA ILE A 93 -9.81 -14.09 20.16
C ILE A 93 -8.34 -13.74 20.42
N THR A 94 -7.59 -13.42 19.36
CA THR A 94 -6.17 -13.11 19.49
C THR A 94 -5.94 -11.78 20.21
N ALA A 95 -6.73 -10.73 19.96
CA ALA A 95 -6.51 -9.42 20.58
C ALA A 95 -6.55 -9.46 22.13
N PRO A 96 -7.55 -10.07 22.81
CA PRO A 96 -7.52 -10.26 24.26
C PRO A 96 -6.38 -11.14 24.73
N TRP A 97 -6.02 -12.18 23.97
CA TRP A 97 -4.93 -13.08 24.33
C TRP A 97 -3.57 -12.36 24.33
N LEU A 98 -3.27 -11.61 23.28
CA LEU A 98 -2.04 -10.82 23.17
C LEU A 98 -1.94 -9.76 24.28
N ARG A 99 -3.06 -9.11 24.64
CA ARG A 99 -3.10 -8.17 25.78
C ARG A 99 -2.79 -8.84 27.13
N ARG A 100 -3.15 -10.10 27.32
CA ARG A 100 -2.87 -10.87 28.55
C ARG A 100 -1.43 -11.36 28.65
N LEU A 101 -0.77 -11.61 27.52
CA LEU A 101 0.63 -12.05 27.50
C LEU A 101 1.60 -10.98 28.02
N ARG A 102 1.23 -9.69 27.90
CA ARG A 102 2.04 -8.53 28.33
C ARG A 102 3.48 -8.50 27.77
N MET A 103 3.72 -9.22 26.68
CA MET A 103 4.98 -9.18 25.95
C MET A 103 5.00 -8.00 24.99
N VAL A 104 6.20 -7.47 24.70
CA VAL A 104 6.39 -6.38 23.74
C VAL A 104 6.33 -6.94 22.31
N THR A 105 7.01 -8.06 22.06
CA THR A 105 7.02 -8.70 20.74
C THR A 105 6.51 -10.14 20.78
N MET A 106 6.03 -10.65 19.63
CA MET A 106 5.74 -12.08 19.50
C MET A 106 7.01 -12.93 19.56
N GLY A 107 8.19 -12.37 19.26
CA GLY A 107 9.47 -13.06 19.42
C GLY A 107 9.72 -13.44 20.89
N ASP A 108 9.47 -12.52 21.81
CA ASP A 108 9.62 -12.73 23.26
C ASP A 108 8.70 -13.84 23.75
N PHE A 109 7.50 -13.95 23.17
CA PHE A 109 6.58 -15.06 23.47
C PHE A 109 7.19 -16.41 23.08
N TYR A 110 7.84 -16.53 21.91
CA TYR A 110 8.52 -17.78 21.53
C TYR A 110 9.68 -18.12 22.46
N GLU A 111 10.44 -17.12 22.90
CA GLU A 111 11.50 -17.34 23.89
C GLU A 111 10.92 -17.81 25.23
N ALA A 112 9.91 -17.14 25.77
CA ALA A 112 9.31 -17.50 27.05
C ALA A 112 8.59 -18.85 27.02
N ARG A 113 7.95 -19.20 25.90
CA ARG A 113 7.18 -20.44 25.77
C ARG A 113 8.05 -21.68 25.57
N TYR A 114 9.14 -21.54 24.83
CA TYR A 114 9.97 -22.65 24.38
C TYR A 114 11.43 -22.61 24.85
N GLY A 115 11.84 -21.56 25.56
CA GLY A 115 13.19 -21.42 26.12
C GLY A 115 14.31 -21.27 25.07
N SER A 116 13.98 -20.92 23.82
CA SER A 116 14.94 -20.87 22.72
C SER A 116 14.98 -19.52 22.03
N LYS A 117 16.08 -18.79 22.25
CA LYS A 117 16.40 -17.54 21.55
C LYS A 117 16.49 -17.71 20.03
N ARG A 118 16.87 -18.91 19.56
CA ARG A 118 16.96 -19.18 18.12
C ARG A 118 15.59 -19.16 17.45
N MET A 119 14.54 -19.65 18.11
CA MET A 119 13.18 -19.62 17.55
C MET A 119 12.61 -18.19 17.51
N ALA A 120 12.87 -17.39 18.55
CA ALA A 120 12.53 -15.98 18.54
C ALA A 120 13.21 -15.23 17.38
N ALA A 121 14.51 -15.48 17.17
CA ALA A 121 15.27 -14.89 16.06
C ALA A 121 14.73 -15.31 14.69
N THR A 122 14.43 -16.60 14.48
CA THR A 122 13.83 -17.07 13.22
C THR A 122 12.47 -16.41 12.97
N TYR A 123 11.63 -16.29 13.99
CA TYR A 123 10.34 -15.62 13.87
C TYR A 123 10.49 -14.15 13.47
N ALA A 124 11.39 -13.41 14.16
CA ALA A 124 11.66 -12.01 13.86
C ALA A 124 12.20 -11.82 12.43
N LEU A 125 13.09 -12.71 11.98
CA LEU A 125 13.67 -12.65 10.63
C LEU A 125 12.61 -12.91 9.56
N VAL A 126 11.81 -13.97 9.71
CA VAL A 126 10.73 -14.29 8.77
C VAL A 126 9.69 -13.17 8.74
N GLY A 127 9.31 -12.64 9.91
CA GLY A 127 8.39 -11.51 10.02
C GLY A 127 8.91 -10.26 9.32
N THR A 128 10.19 -9.92 9.50
CA THR A 128 10.81 -8.75 8.87
C THR A 128 10.80 -8.88 7.34
N ILE A 129 11.21 -10.04 6.79
CA ILE A 129 11.19 -10.29 5.34
C ILE A 129 9.76 -10.23 4.80
N GLY A 130 8.80 -10.84 5.50
CA GLY A 130 7.38 -10.78 5.14
C GLY A 130 6.83 -9.36 5.09
N MET A 131 7.18 -8.53 6.09
CA MET A 131 6.78 -7.13 6.14
C MET A 131 7.42 -6.30 5.02
N MET A 132 8.69 -6.57 4.65
CA MET A 132 9.32 -5.91 3.49
C MET A 132 8.57 -6.21 2.20
N GLY A 133 8.12 -7.46 2.00
CA GLY A 133 7.31 -7.84 0.85
C GLY A 133 5.96 -7.12 0.83
N LEU A 134 5.26 -7.09 1.96
CA LEU A 134 3.96 -6.42 2.07
C LEU A 134 4.07 -4.91 1.83
N LEU A 135 5.09 -4.25 2.42
CA LEU A 135 5.37 -2.83 2.19
C LEU A 135 5.65 -2.55 0.71
N SER A 136 6.40 -3.41 0.03
CA SER A 136 6.70 -3.25 -1.40
C SER A 136 5.43 -3.23 -2.25
N VAL A 137 4.45 -4.09 -1.96
CA VAL A 137 3.17 -4.12 -2.68
C VAL A 137 2.38 -2.84 -2.41
N GLY A 138 2.33 -2.39 -1.15
CA GLY A 138 1.71 -1.13 -0.77
C GLY A 138 2.30 0.07 -1.51
N TYR A 139 3.63 0.19 -1.56
CA TYR A 139 4.32 1.26 -2.30
C TYR A 139 3.95 1.23 -3.79
N LYS A 140 3.94 0.06 -4.41
CA LYS A 140 3.59 -0.08 -5.83
C LYS A 140 2.14 0.31 -6.12
N ALA A 141 1.21 -0.06 -5.23
CA ALA A 141 -0.19 0.29 -5.37
C ALA A 141 -0.40 1.81 -5.28
N VAL A 142 0.22 2.47 -4.31
CA VAL A 142 0.14 3.92 -4.13
C VAL A 142 0.75 4.67 -5.32
N SER A 143 1.96 4.30 -5.75
CA SER A 143 2.63 4.99 -6.84
C SER A 143 1.92 4.80 -8.18
N THR A 144 1.40 3.61 -8.46
CA THR A 144 0.60 3.35 -9.68
C THR A 144 -0.69 4.18 -9.69
N THR A 145 -1.38 4.26 -8.54
CA THR A 145 -2.60 5.06 -8.42
C THR A 145 -2.32 6.55 -8.59
N ALA A 146 -1.24 7.07 -7.97
CA ALA A 146 -0.85 8.47 -8.10
C ALA A 146 -0.46 8.84 -9.54
N MET A 147 0.25 7.96 -10.25
CA MET A 147 0.57 8.15 -11.66
C MET A 147 -0.68 8.15 -12.54
N ALA A 148 -1.65 7.27 -12.26
CA ALA A 148 -2.92 7.22 -12.98
C ALA A 148 -3.76 8.50 -12.82
N MET A 149 -3.63 9.19 -11.67
CA MET A 149 -4.32 10.45 -11.39
C MET A 149 -3.63 11.69 -11.99
N THR A 150 -2.40 11.54 -12.51
CA THR A 150 -1.61 12.65 -13.08
C THR A 150 -1.11 12.31 -14.50
N PRO A 151 -2.03 11.98 -15.42
CA PRO A 151 -1.65 11.61 -16.78
C PRO A 151 -1.08 12.81 -17.54
N ARG A 152 -0.04 12.57 -18.34
CA ARG A 152 0.46 13.54 -19.31
C ARG A 152 -0.46 13.54 -20.54
N PRO A 153 -0.84 14.72 -21.06
CA PRO A 153 -1.62 14.81 -22.28
C PRO A 153 -0.82 14.30 -23.49
N ILE A 154 -1.53 13.82 -24.51
CA ILE A 154 -0.95 13.25 -25.75
C ILE A 154 -0.03 14.25 -26.46
N GLU A 155 -0.31 15.54 -26.30
CA GLU A 155 0.44 16.65 -26.88
C GLU A 155 1.85 16.81 -26.29
N GLU A 156 2.07 16.33 -25.06
CA GLU A 156 3.34 16.44 -24.35
C GLU A 156 4.15 15.13 -24.38
N LEU A 157 3.62 14.08 -25.00
CA LEU A 157 4.29 12.79 -25.14
C LEU A 157 5.39 12.87 -26.20
N SER A 158 6.55 12.28 -25.91
CA SER A 158 7.62 12.15 -26.90
C SER A 158 7.21 11.19 -28.03
N SER A 159 7.92 11.26 -29.16
CA SER A 159 7.63 10.39 -30.31
C SER A 159 7.72 8.90 -29.98
N GLU A 160 8.62 8.51 -29.07
CA GLU A 160 8.75 7.11 -28.61
C GLU A 160 7.60 6.70 -27.70
N GLU A 161 7.25 7.54 -26.71
CA GLU A 161 6.13 7.27 -25.79
C GLU A 161 4.79 7.23 -26.54
N LEU A 162 4.63 8.04 -27.60
CA LEU A 162 3.43 8.06 -28.42
C LEU A 162 3.26 6.75 -29.21
N VAL A 163 4.36 6.19 -29.75
CA VAL A 163 4.34 4.88 -30.41
C VAL A 163 3.99 3.78 -29.40
N GLU A 164 4.60 3.79 -28.22
CA GLU A 164 4.29 2.81 -27.16
C GLU A 164 2.82 2.93 -26.71
N LYS A 165 2.29 4.15 -26.57
CA LYS A 165 0.88 4.39 -26.27
C LYS A 165 -0.05 3.83 -27.35
N GLN A 166 0.25 4.08 -28.63
CA GLN A 166 -0.52 3.55 -29.76
C GLN A 166 -0.52 2.01 -29.79
N GLN A 167 0.64 1.38 -29.51
CA GLN A 167 0.74 -0.07 -29.40
C GLN A 167 -0.13 -0.62 -28.27
N SER A 168 -0.17 0.08 -27.13
CA SER A 168 -1.02 -0.27 -25.99
C SER A 168 -2.51 -0.14 -26.31
N ASP A 169 -2.92 0.96 -26.95
CA ASP A 169 -4.31 1.18 -27.35
C ASP A 169 -4.75 0.17 -28.43
N ARG A 170 -3.85 -0.19 -29.34
CA ARG A 170 -4.06 -1.24 -30.35
C ARG A 170 -4.23 -2.61 -29.71
N MET A 171 -3.39 -2.95 -28.73
CA MET A 171 -3.50 -4.20 -27.97
C MET A 171 -4.88 -4.26 -27.29
N PHE A 172 -5.28 -3.19 -26.60
CA PHE A 172 -6.57 -3.13 -25.92
C PHE A 172 -7.74 -3.28 -26.89
N TYR A 173 -7.68 -2.64 -28.06
CA TYR A 173 -8.67 -2.79 -29.12
C TYR A 173 -8.80 -4.25 -29.58
N LEU A 174 -7.69 -4.92 -29.86
CA LEU A 174 -7.67 -6.31 -30.29
C LEU A 174 -8.18 -7.27 -29.20
N GLU A 175 -7.90 -6.99 -27.93
CA GLU A 175 -8.39 -7.80 -26.79
C GLU A 175 -9.88 -7.59 -26.51
N SER A 176 -10.43 -6.43 -26.88
CA SER A 176 -11.87 -6.17 -26.76
C SER A 176 -12.70 -6.89 -27.81
N GLN A 177 -12.09 -7.36 -28.90
CA GLN A 177 -12.77 -8.12 -29.94
C GLN A 177 -12.77 -9.60 -29.63
N ASP A 178 -13.81 -10.29 -30.08
CA ASP A 178 -13.89 -11.74 -29.98
C ASP A 178 -12.84 -12.39 -30.90
N PHE A 179 -12.04 -13.28 -30.30
CA PHE A 179 -10.83 -13.84 -30.90
C PHE A 179 -11.12 -14.58 -32.21
N ASP A 180 -12.33 -15.11 -32.37
CA ASP A 180 -12.73 -15.86 -33.57
C ASP A 180 -12.93 -14.97 -34.79
N TYR A 181 -13.22 -13.67 -34.60
CA TYR A 181 -13.39 -12.70 -35.68
C TYR A 181 -12.09 -12.00 -36.10
N LEU A 182 -11.01 -12.17 -35.33
CA LEU A 182 -9.70 -11.61 -35.66
C LEU A 182 -9.08 -12.35 -36.85
N SER A 183 -8.52 -11.61 -37.79
CA SER A 183 -7.72 -12.17 -38.88
C SER A 183 -6.46 -12.88 -38.34
N SER A 184 -5.88 -13.78 -39.14
CA SER A 184 -4.63 -14.46 -38.78
C SER A 184 -3.47 -13.48 -38.53
N ALA A 185 -3.44 -12.36 -39.24
CA ALA A 185 -2.47 -11.29 -39.02
C ALA A 185 -2.68 -10.59 -37.67
N GLU A 186 -3.92 -10.26 -37.32
CA GLU A 186 -4.26 -9.62 -36.03
C GLU A 186 -4.01 -10.54 -34.83
N LYS A 187 -4.16 -11.86 -34.99
CA LYS A 187 -3.79 -12.83 -33.95
C LYS A 187 -2.29 -12.86 -33.71
N SER A 188 -1.49 -12.76 -34.77
CA SER A 188 -0.03 -12.66 -34.68
C SER A 188 0.39 -11.33 -34.03
N GLU A 189 -0.20 -10.22 -34.47
CA GLU A 189 0.00 -8.87 -33.91
C GLU A 189 -0.32 -8.83 -32.41
N LEU A 190 -1.49 -9.35 -32.00
CA LEU A 190 -1.87 -9.45 -30.59
C LEU A 190 -0.87 -10.28 -29.78
N THR A 191 -0.35 -11.36 -30.35
CA THR A 191 0.64 -12.21 -29.68
C THR A 191 1.97 -11.46 -29.48
N GLU A 192 2.38 -10.65 -30.45
CA GLU A 192 3.57 -9.80 -30.32
C GLU A 192 3.36 -8.67 -29.32
N LEU A 193 2.24 -7.96 -29.38
CA LEU A 193 1.90 -6.89 -28.44
C LEU A 193 1.84 -7.41 -26.99
N ARG A 194 1.28 -8.61 -26.79
CA ARG A 194 1.27 -9.29 -25.47
C ARG A 194 2.67 -9.62 -24.95
N LYS A 195 3.64 -9.89 -25.82
CA LYS A 195 5.04 -10.10 -25.42
C LYS A 195 5.74 -8.79 -25.09
N LEU A 196 5.43 -7.73 -25.83
CA LEU A 196 6.04 -6.41 -25.64
C LEU A 196 5.53 -5.71 -24.37
N GLN A 197 4.28 -5.95 -23.95
CA GLN A 197 3.65 -5.31 -22.78
C GLN A 197 3.83 -3.78 -22.79
N PRO A 198 3.39 -3.09 -23.87
CA PRO A 198 3.59 -1.65 -24.02
C PRO A 198 2.85 -0.86 -22.92
N ARG A 199 3.52 0.16 -22.37
CA ARG A 199 2.93 1.00 -21.32
C ARG A 199 1.73 1.79 -21.84
N SER A 200 0.64 1.74 -21.07
CA SER A 200 -0.61 2.44 -21.38
C SER A 200 -0.71 3.82 -20.72
N LEU A 201 0.08 4.06 -19.67
CA LEU A 201 0.01 5.25 -18.82
C LEU A 201 1.37 5.95 -18.75
N PHE A 202 1.36 7.24 -19.07
CA PHE A 202 2.51 8.13 -18.93
C PHE A 202 2.10 9.29 -18.04
N SER A 203 2.85 9.49 -16.96
CA SER A 203 2.55 10.48 -15.93
C SER A 203 3.66 11.52 -15.84
N TYR A 204 3.31 12.70 -15.32
CA TYR A 204 4.30 13.72 -14.94
C TYR A 204 5.22 13.24 -13.81
N LEU A 205 4.72 12.33 -12.97
CA LEU A 205 5.44 11.81 -11.83
C LEU A 205 6.04 10.45 -12.19
N SER A 206 7.34 10.30 -11.95
CA SER A 206 7.98 9.00 -12.08
C SER A 206 7.70 8.14 -10.85
N GLU A 207 7.55 6.83 -11.06
CA GLU A 207 7.37 5.86 -9.97
C GLU A 207 8.48 5.97 -8.92
N GLN A 208 9.73 6.12 -9.37
CA GLN A 208 10.89 6.20 -8.49
C GLN A 208 10.86 7.46 -7.61
N THR A 209 10.53 8.63 -8.18
CA THR A 209 10.42 9.88 -7.41
C THR A 209 9.32 9.77 -6.37
N LEU A 210 8.17 9.21 -6.73
CA LEU A 210 7.05 9.01 -5.81
C LEU A 210 7.45 8.09 -4.65
N VAL A 211 8.01 6.92 -4.95
CA VAL A 211 8.43 5.94 -3.93
C VAL A 211 9.44 6.56 -2.98
N TRP A 212 10.48 7.22 -3.48
CA TRP A 212 11.48 7.85 -2.61
C TRP A 212 10.89 8.98 -1.76
N SER A 213 10.00 9.81 -2.33
CA SER A 213 9.36 10.90 -1.57
C SER A 213 8.50 10.36 -0.42
N ILE A 214 7.68 9.34 -0.68
CA ILE A 214 6.86 8.68 0.34
C ILE A 214 7.76 7.99 1.37
N CYS A 215 8.79 7.26 0.95
CA CYS A 215 9.75 6.64 1.87
C CYS A 215 10.37 7.65 2.83
N ILE A 216 10.80 8.82 2.34
CA ILE A 216 11.38 9.87 3.19
C ILE A 216 10.35 10.38 4.20
N ILE A 217 9.13 10.69 3.75
CA ILE A 217 8.05 11.14 4.64
C ILE A 217 7.76 10.08 5.70
N VAL A 218 7.63 8.82 5.29
CA VAL A 218 7.38 7.68 6.18
C VAL A 218 8.48 7.54 7.20
N ILE A 219 9.76 7.57 6.79
CA ILE A 219 10.88 7.50 7.73
C ILE A 219 10.81 8.65 8.73
N ILE A 220 10.53 9.87 8.29
CA ILE A 220 10.45 11.04 9.17
C ILE A 220 9.36 10.84 10.23
N TYR A 221 8.12 10.49 9.87
CA TYR A 221 7.05 10.42 10.88
C TYR A 221 7.08 9.11 11.70
N THR A 222 7.44 7.97 11.10
CA THR A 222 7.43 6.66 11.79
C THR A 222 8.61 6.49 12.73
N ALA A 223 9.82 6.86 12.31
CA ALA A 223 11.01 6.74 13.16
C ALA A 223 10.96 7.73 14.33
N LEU A 224 10.32 8.88 14.14
CA LEU A 224 10.17 9.87 15.20
C LEU A 224 8.99 9.54 16.12
N GLY A 225 7.81 9.24 15.57
CA GLY A 225 6.56 9.25 16.33
C GLY A 225 6.14 7.94 17.02
N GLY A 226 6.84 6.83 16.77
CA GLY A 226 6.55 5.53 17.38
C GLY A 226 5.12 5.01 17.11
N LEU A 227 4.64 4.09 17.97
CA LEU A 227 3.28 3.54 17.86
C LEU A 227 2.19 4.62 18.02
N GLU A 228 2.45 5.63 18.84
CA GLU A 228 1.47 6.68 19.14
C GLU A 228 1.15 7.52 17.90
N ALA A 229 2.15 7.94 17.13
CA ALA A 229 1.90 8.63 15.87
C ALA A 229 1.09 7.77 14.89
N ALA A 230 1.42 6.49 14.76
CA ALA A 230 0.69 5.56 13.88
C ALA A 230 -0.80 5.47 14.25
N PHE A 231 -1.13 5.42 15.54
CA PHE A 231 -2.52 5.32 15.99
C PHE A 231 -3.32 6.61 15.78
N TYR A 232 -2.67 7.78 15.88
CA TYR A 232 -3.31 9.05 15.55
C TYR A 232 -3.51 9.21 14.04
N THR A 233 -2.56 8.76 13.22
CA THR A 233 -2.71 8.81 11.76
C THR A 233 -3.78 7.85 11.27
N ASP A 234 -3.95 6.69 11.91
CA ASP A 234 -5.00 5.72 11.58
C ASP A 234 -6.42 6.20 12.00
N LEU A 235 -6.52 7.25 12.82
CA LEU A 235 -7.80 7.86 13.19
C LEU A 235 -8.28 8.92 12.19
N LEU A 236 -7.36 9.52 11.42
CA LEU A 236 -7.65 10.56 10.43
C LEU A 236 -8.28 9.98 9.16
#